data_AF-A0A554GKD8-F1
#
_entry.id   AF-A0A554GKD8-F1
#
_cell.length_a   1.000
_cell.length_b   1.000
_cell.length_c   1.000
_cell.angle_alpha   90.00
_cell.angle_beta   90.00
_cell.angle_gamma   90.00
#
_symmetry.space_group_name_H-M   'P 1'
#
loop_
_entity.id
_entity.type
_entity.pdbx_description
1 polymer ?
#
loop_
_entity_poly.entity_id
_entity_poly.type
_entity_poly.pdbx_seq_one_letter_code
_entity_poly.pdbx_strand_id
1 'polypeptide(L)'
;MLRIFLGFIVFVIILDAKYTGFFLSHDGKIALYLAVFLIVALEAYSFWYFHNEQFLKIKSGIKNHTADCNNLNHHIQELKRTQLDVNSYDYGRGDRYDTSRYQFKRNEWAKTKRDDKVHNCSASVCKAANEQPFKYLCKYFDIDDNEETLSHLESALNNYLAAYQGKILLEQERDRLLQTLTDPLPSLFYKLNKSRLAKELGLESVQLVGINFQTYKFQYISSGGNSSYVVSIVLDMANLEKFIQYLGSRLRFKNSTKGQRALMTPQLREKIKARDKNTCQQCGISVNDEPNLLIEVDHIIPISKGGITTELNLQALCWRCNRKKGSTLTPCV
;
A
#
# COMPACT_ATOMS: atom_id res chain seq x y z
N MET A 1 31.07 -12.05 2.14
CA MET A 1 31.99 -11.55 1.08
C MET A 1 33.45 -11.84 1.43
N LEU A 2 34.01 -11.37 2.55
CA LEU A 2 35.43 -11.58 2.89
C LEU A 2 35.86 -13.05 3.00
N ARG A 3 35.03 -13.94 3.58
CA ARG A 3 35.31 -15.40 3.64
C ARG A 3 35.31 -16.10 2.27
N ILE A 4 34.47 -15.64 1.35
CA ILE A 4 34.41 -16.16 -0.03
C ILE A 4 35.64 -15.66 -0.80
N PHE A 5 36.06 -14.43 -0.56
CA PHE A 5 37.28 -13.84 -1.12
C PHE A 5 38.53 -14.52 -0.57
N LEU A 6 38.59 -14.82 0.73
CA LEU A 6 39.67 -15.61 1.34
C LEU A 6 39.71 -17.04 0.76
N GLY A 7 38.54 -17.67 0.59
CA GLY A 7 38.42 -18.98 -0.06
C GLY A 7 38.89 -18.96 -1.52
N PHE A 8 38.56 -17.91 -2.26
CA PHE A 8 39.02 -17.70 -3.64
C PHE A 8 40.53 -17.46 -3.71
N ILE A 9 41.10 -16.67 -2.79
CA ILE A 9 42.55 -16.44 -2.73
C ILE A 9 43.29 -17.72 -2.35
N VAL A 10 42.82 -18.48 -1.37
CA VAL A 10 43.38 -19.79 -1.02
C VAL A 10 43.28 -20.76 -2.19
N PHE A 11 42.17 -20.74 -2.93
CA PHE A 11 41.99 -21.53 -4.15
C PHE A 11 42.96 -21.13 -5.28
N VAL A 12 43.20 -19.83 -5.51
CA VAL A 12 44.17 -19.33 -6.49
C VAL A 12 45.60 -19.70 -6.07
N ILE A 13 45.94 -19.63 -4.79
CA ILE A 13 47.25 -20.07 -4.26
C ILE A 13 47.44 -21.58 -4.45
N ILE A 14 46.40 -22.39 -4.21
CA ILE A 14 46.44 -23.84 -4.43
C ILE A 14 46.56 -24.19 -5.93
N LEU A 15 45.88 -23.43 -6.80
CA LEU A 15 45.96 -23.60 -8.26
C LEU A 15 47.33 -23.23 -8.82
N ASP A 16 47.92 -22.11 -8.39
CA ASP A 16 49.29 -21.69 -8.75
C ASP A 16 50.34 -22.70 -8.26
N ALA A 17 50.12 -23.33 -7.10
CA ALA A 17 50.99 -24.38 -6.58
C ALA A 17 50.86 -25.73 -7.30
N LYS A 18 49.71 -26.02 -7.94
CA LYS A 18 49.43 -27.31 -8.59
C LYS A 18 49.54 -27.32 -10.12
N TYR A 19 49.30 -26.19 -10.79
CA TYR A 19 49.30 -26.08 -12.25
C TYR A 19 50.39 -25.12 -12.71
N THR A 20 51.45 -25.68 -13.28
CA THR A 20 52.66 -24.99 -13.79
C THR A 20 52.44 -24.04 -14.96
N GLY A 21 51.19 -23.80 -15.39
CA GLY A 21 50.82 -22.90 -16.49
C GLY A 21 50.15 -21.58 -16.07
N PHE A 22 49.86 -21.37 -14.78
CA PHE A 22 49.22 -20.15 -14.27
C PHE A 22 50.26 -19.19 -13.69
N PHE A 23 51.11 -18.59 -14.53
CA PHE A 23 52.15 -17.69 -14.06
C PHE A 23 51.58 -16.31 -13.70
N LEU A 24 51.14 -16.14 -12.45
CA LEU A 24 51.24 -14.82 -11.83
C LEU A 24 52.71 -14.40 -11.88
N SER A 25 53.00 -13.19 -12.37
CA SER A 25 54.36 -12.64 -12.36
C SER A 25 54.92 -12.66 -10.93
N HIS A 26 56.24 -12.62 -10.77
CA HIS A 26 56.86 -12.54 -9.44
C HIS A 26 56.24 -11.41 -8.60
N ASP A 27 56.04 -10.24 -9.22
CA ASP A 27 55.35 -9.09 -8.63
C ASP A 27 53.89 -9.37 -8.29
N GLY A 28 53.17 -10.12 -9.13
CA GLY A 28 51.79 -10.55 -8.89
C GLY A 28 51.65 -11.49 -7.69
N LYS A 29 52.62 -12.40 -7.48
CA LYS A 29 52.67 -13.27 -6.30
C LYS A 29 52.94 -12.46 -5.04
N ILE A 30 53.90 -11.53 -5.07
CA ILE A 30 54.20 -10.62 -3.96
C ILE A 30 52.95 -9.79 -3.59
N ALA A 31 52.27 -9.20 -4.58
CA ALA A 31 51.05 -8.44 -4.37
C ALA A 31 49.93 -9.30 -3.74
N LEU A 32 49.76 -10.55 -4.18
CA LEU A 32 48.78 -11.48 -3.62
C LEU A 32 49.08 -11.83 -2.15
N TYR A 33 50.34 -12.18 -1.83
CA TYR A 33 50.73 -12.49 -0.45
C TYR A 33 50.60 -11.28 0.47
N LEU A 34 50.96 -10.08 0.01
CA LEU A 34 50.76 -8.83 0.76
C LEU A 34 49.27 -8.56 0.99
N ALA A 35 48.41 -8.76 -0.01
CA ALA A 35 46.97 -8.61 0.16
C ALA A 35 46.40 -9.61 1.18
N VAL A 36 46.83 -10.87 1.16
CA VAL A 36 46.43 -11.87 2.16
C VAL A 36 46.88 -11.49 3.55
N PHE A 37 48.16 -11.10 3.70
CA PHE A 37 48.72 -10.67 4.98
C PHE A 37 47.93 -9.49 5.55
N LEU A 38 47.61 -8.47 4.74
CA LEU A 38 46.81 -7.32 5.14
C LEU A 38 45.39 -7.72 5.58
N ILE A 39 44.75 -8.66 4.89
CA ILE A 39 43.40 -9.15 5.28
C ILE A 39 43.47 -9.91 6.60
N VAL A 40 44.45 -10.79 6.78
CA VAL A 40 44.64 -11.56 8.02
C VAL A 40 44.96 -10.62 9.19
N ALA A 41 45.84 -9.64 8.98
CA ALA A 41 46.16 -8.62 9.98
C ALA A 41 44.93 -7.79 10.36
N LEU A 42 44.09 -7.43 9.39
CA LEU A 42 42.83 -6.72 9.63
C LEU A 42 41.85 -7.56 10.46
N GLU A 43 41.67 -8.84 10.15
CA GLU A 43 40.80 -9.74 10.92
C GLU A 43 41.33 -10.01 12.33
N ALA A 44 42.65 -10.15 12.50
CA ALA A 44 43.28 -10.27 13.81
C ALA A 44 43.06 -9.00 14.64
N TYR A 45 43.22 -7.82 14.04
CA TYR A 45 42.93 -6.54 14.68
C TYR A 45 41.43 -6.39 15.00
N SER A 46 40.52 -6.81 14.10
CA SER A 46 39.08 -6.85 14.36
C SER A 46 38.76 -7.73 15.57
N PHE A 47 39.33 -8.94 15.63
CA PHE A 47 39.13 -9.85 16.75
C PHE A 47 39.60 -9.23 18.06
N TRP A 48 40.83 -8.70 18.10
CA TRP A 48 41.35 -8.01 19.28
C TRP A 48 40.47 -6.83 19.71
N TYR A 49 40.05 -5.99 18.76
CA TYR A 49 39.23 -4.82 19.04
C TYR A 49 37.88 -5.19 19.70
N PHE A 50 37.17 -6.18 19.16
CA PHE A 50 35.85 -6.58 19.69
C PHE A 50 35.92 -7.33 21.03
N HIS A 51 37.10 -7.79 21.45
CA HIS A 51 37.31 -8.48 22.72
C HIS A 51 38.08 -7.65 23.76
N ASN A 52 38.48 -6.42 23.42
CA ASN A 52 39.21 -5.57 24.36
C ASN A 52 38.27 -4.99 25.44
N GLU A 53 38.83 -4.64 26.59
CA GLU A 53 38.04 -4.14 27.72
C GLU A 53 37.29 -2.83 27.41
N GLN A 54 37.87 -1.95 26.60
CA GLN A 54 37.26 -0.67 26.27
C GLN A 54 35.96 -0.87 25.48
N PHE A 55 36.00 -1.73 24.45
CA PHE A 55 34.84 -2.10 23.65
C PHE A 55 33.78 -2.81 24.50
N LEU A 56 34.18 -3.75 25.36
CA LEU A 56 33.26 -4.45 26.24
C LEU A 56 32.58 -3.51 27.25
N LYS A 57 33.31 -2.55 27.82
CA LYS A 57 32.75 -1.51 28.70
C LYS A 57 31.70 -0.67 27.96
N ILE A 58 32.02 -0.22 26.74
CA ILE A 58 31.07 0.56 25.93
C ILE A 58 29.84 -0.28 25.59
N LYS A 59 30.03 -1.53 25.13
CA LYS A 59 28.94 -2.48 24.85
C LYS A 59 28.03 -2.70 26.06
N SER A 60 28.59 -2.85 27.26
CA SER A 60 27.79 -2.96 28.49
C SER A 60 27.07 -1.65 28.84
N GLY A 61 27.72 -0.50 28.63
CA GLY A 61 27.18 0.81 28.95
C GLY A 61 25.99 1.21 28.08
N ILE A 62 25.97 0.78 26.82
CA ILE A 62 24.87 1.06 25.88
C ILE A 62 23.84 -0.07 25.80
N LYS A 63 23.92 -1.10 26.65
CA LYS A 63 23.08 -2.30 26.55
C LYS A 63 21.57 -1.98 26.60
N ASN A 64 21.15 -1.16 27.55
CA ASN A 64 19.74 -0.79 27.70
C ASN A 64 19.28 0.03 26.49
N HIS A 65 20.08 1.01 26.07
CA HIS A 65 19.78 1.83 24.90
C HIS A 65 19.68 1.00 23.61
N THR A 66 20.53 -0.01 23.45
CA THR A 66 20.47 -0.96 22.33
C THR A 66 19.19 -1.79 22.38
N ALA A 67 18.76 -2.24 23.57
CA ALA A 67 17.51 -2.94 23.74
C ALA A 67 16.31 -2.06 23.38
N ASP A 68 16.31 -0.79 23.78
CA ASP A 68 15.27 0.18 23.41
C ASP A 68 15.21 0.40 21.89
N CYS A 69 16.37 0.53 21.23
CA CYS A 69 16.45 0.62 19.78
C CYS A 69 15.87 -0.62 19.08
N ASN A 70 16.15 -1.82 19.60
CA ASN A 70 15.63 -3.07 19.04
C ASN A 70 14.13 -3.22 19.28
N ASN A 71 13.62 -2.80 20.45
CA ASN A 71 12.18 -2.76 20.73
C ASN A 71 11.44 -1.82 19.76
N LEU A 72 11.99 -0.62 19.52
CA LEU A 72 11.45 0.30 18.52
C LEU A 72 11.50 -0.31 17.11
N ASN A 73 12.60 -1.00 16.76
CA ASN A 73 12.72 -1.70 15.48
C ASN A 73 11.61 -2.76 15.32
N HIS A 74 11.34 -3.57 16.35
CA HIS A 74 10.24 -4.54 16.33
C HIS A 74 8.87 -3.88 16.17
N HIS A 75 8.63 -2.77 16.88
CA HIS A 75 7.39 -2.01 16.75
C HIS A 75 7.22 -1.44 15.32
N ILE A 76 8.28 -0.92 14.71
CA ILE A 76 8.26 -0.47 13.30
C ILE A 76 7.89 -1.63 12.35
N GLN A 77 8.38 -2.84 12.61
CA GLN A 77 8.02 -4.02 11.80
C GLN A 77 6.55 -4.42 11.98
N GLU A 78 5.98 -4.22 13.16
CA GLU A 78 4.54 -4.43 13.41
C GLU A 78 3.71 -3.41 12.62
N LEU A 79 4.03 -2.12 12.71
CA LEU A 79 3.35 -1.06 11.95
C LEU A 79 3.36 -1.33 10.45
N LYS A 80 4.49 -1.84 9.91
CA LYS A 80 4.66 -2.23 8.51
C LYS A 80 3.71 -3.35 8.07
N ARG A 81 3.30 -4.25 8.98
CA ARG A 81 2.43 -5.39 8.67
C ARG A 81 0.97 -5.01 8.52
N THR A 82 0.59 -3.78 8.84
CA THR A 82 -0.76 -3.26 8.61
C THR A 82 -1.10 -3.44 7.12
N GLN A 83 -1.95 -4.41 6.82
CA GLN A 83 -2.46 -4.63 5.47
C GLN A 83 -3.70 -3.77 5.27
N LEU A 84 -3.82 -3.21 4.07
CA LEU A 84 -5.06 -2.62 3.62
C LEU A 84 -6.04 -3.77 3.37
N ASP A 85 -7.06 -3.90 4.22
CA ASP A 85 -8.12 -4.91 4.07
C ASP A 85 -9.11 -4.46 2.98
N VAL A 86 -8.61 -4.49 1.75
CA VAL A 86 -9.33 -4.08 0.56
C VAL A 86 -9.08 -5.15 -0.48
N ASN A 87 -10.11 -5.93 -0.78
CA ASN A 87 -10.03 -7.10 -1.65
C ASN A 87 -10.91 -6.86 -2.89
N SER A 88 -10.51 -7.40 -4.06
CA SER A 88 -11.41 -7.37 -5.21
C SER A 88 -12.63 -8.25 -4.97
N TYR A 89 -13.74 -7.86 -5.58
CA TYR A 89 -14.94 -8.68 -5.67
C TYR A 89 -14.67 -10.04 -6.35
N ASP A 90 -15.03 -11.15 -5.71
CA ASP A 90 -15.03 -12.48 -6.33
C ASP A 90 -16.26 -12.61 -7.24
N TYR A 91 -16.07 -12.37 -8.54
CA TYR A 91 -17.10 -12.58 -9.57
C TYR A 91 -17.34 -14.06 -9.91
N GLY A 92 -16.70 -14.99 -9.19
CA GLY A 92 -16.80 -16.42 -9.40
C GLY A 92 -15.80 -16.97 -10.43
N ARG A 93 -15.99 -18.24 -10.78
CA ARG A 93 -15.07 -18.99 -11.65
C ARG A 93 -15.70 -19.27 -13.00
N GLY A 94 -15.16 -18.64 -14.05
CA GLY A 94 -15.41 -19.00 -15.44
C GLY A 94 -14.11 -19.34 -16.16
N ASP A 95 -14.11 -20.42 -16.96
CA ASP A 95 -12.99 -20.82 -17.80
C ASP A 95 -13.23 -20.38 -19.24
N ARG A 96 -12.15 -19.97 -19.92
CA ARG A 96 -12.21 -19.58 -21.33
C ARG A 96 -11.23 -20.41 -22.14
N TYR A 97 -11.72 -21.03 -23.20
CA TYR A 97 -10.94 -21.80 -24.16
C TYR A 97 -11.10 -21.21 -25.57
N ASP A 98 -10.10 -21.43 -26.42
CA ASP A 98 -10.14 -20.99 -27.81
C ASP A 98 -10.98 -21.96 -28.66
N THR A 99 -12.04 -21.45 -29.27
CA THR A 99 -12.88 -22.19 -30.22
C THR A 99 -12.60 -21.80 -31.67
N SER A 100 -11.59 -20.97 -31.92
CA SER A 100 -11.27 -20.51 -33.27
C SER A 100 -10.74 -21.65 -34.14
N ARG A 101 -11.14 -21.63 -35.42
CA ARG A 101 -10.63 -22.56 -36.45
C ARG A 101 -9.13 -22.40 -36.69
N TYR A 102 -8.55 -21.27 -36.26
CA TYR A 102 -7.16 -20.90 -36.52
C TYR A 102 -6.19 -21.37 -35.43
N GLN A 103 -6.68 -21.99 -34.35
CA GLN A 103 -5.85 -22.55 -33.27
C GLN A 103 -4.74 -21.59 -32.80
N PHE A 104 -5.13 -20.37 -32.42
CA PHE A 104 -4.14 -19.37 -32.01
C PHE A 104 -3.34 -19.86 -30.81
N LYS A 105 -2.01 -19.69 -30.86
CA LYS A 105 -1.11 -19.96 -29.73
C LYS A 105 -1.21 -18.80 -28.73
N ARG A 106 -2.26 -18.80 -27.92
CA ARG A 106 -2.60 -17.73 -26.97
C ARG A 106 -1.72 -17.74 -25.72
N ASN A 107 -0.41 -17.56 -25.91
CA ASN A 107 0.61 -17.74 -24.88
C ASN A 107 0.38 -16.87 -23.63
N GLU A 108 -0.10 -15.64 -23.80
CA GLU A 108 -0.35 -14.73 -22.67
C GLU A 108 -1.54 -15.18 -21.82
N TRP A 109 -2.54 -15.86 -22.39
CA TRP A 109 -3.66 -16.41 -21.59
C TRP A 109 -3.19 -17.48 -20.62
N ALA A 110 -2.21 -18.29 -21.02
CA ALA A 110 -1.65 -19.34 -20.17
C ALA A 110 -0.81 -18.77 -19.00
N LYS A 111 -0.31 -17.53 -19.12
CA LYS A 111 0.47 -16.86 -18.08
C LYS A 111 -0.39 -16.15 -17.04
N THR A 112 -1.67 -15.92 -17.33
CA THR A 112 -2.56 -15.21 -16.42
C THR A 112 -2.85 -16.04 -15.18
N LYS A 113 -2.45 -15.55 -14.01
CA LYS A 113 -2.87 -16.10 -12.71
C LYS A 113 -4.04 -15.27 -12.18
N ARG A 114 -4.99 -15.95 -11.53
CA ARG A 114 -6.02 -15.28 -10.74
C ARG A 114 -5.39 -14.78 -9.45
N ASP A 115 -5.67 -13.53 -9.12
CA ASP A 115 -5.16 -12.83 -7.95
C ASP A 115 -6.17 -11.71 -7.64
N ASP A 116 -6.57 -11.58 -6.37
CA ASP A 116 -7.58 -10.62 -5.90
C ASP A 116 -7.12 -9.15 -6.02
N LYS A 117 -5.87 -8.94 -6.47
CA LYS A 117 -5.28 -7.63 -6.75
C LYS A 117 -5.04 -7.42 -8.24
N VAL A 118 -5.51 -8.33 -9.09
CA VAL A 118 -5.37 -8.26 -10.55
C VAL A 118 -6.74 -8.31 -11.23
N HIS A 119 -7.14 -7.19 -11.81
CA HIS A 119 -8.32 -7.10 -12.64
C HIS A 119 -7.96 -7.30 -14.12
N ASN A 120 -8.37 -8.44 -14.69
CA ASN A 120 -8.22 -8.72 -16.12
C ASN A 120 -9.30 -7.98 -16.92
N CYS A 121 -8.92 -7.07 -17.82
CA CYS A 121 -9.87 -6.19 -18.50
C CYS A 121 -9.50 -5.87 -19.96
N SER A 122 -10.36 -5.09 -20.63
CA SER A 122 -10.11 -4.61 -21.99
C SER A 122 -9.02 -3.53 -22.03
N ALA A 123 -8.49 -3.25 -23.22
CA ALA A 123 -7.52 -2.18 -23.41
C ALA A 123 -8.10 -0.80 -23.03
N SER A 124 -9.38 -0.56 -23.35
CA SER A 124 -10.04 0.69 -22.98
C SER A 124 -10.11 0.87 -21.46
N VAL A 125 -10.40 -0.20 -20.70
CA VAL A 125 -10.44 -0.16 -19.24
C VAL A 125 -9.04 0.05 -18.67
N CYS A 126 -8.02 -0.67 -19.15
CA CYS A 126 -6.65 -0.44 -18.69
C CYS A 126 -6.18 0.99 -18.97
N LYS A 127 -6.46 1.54 -20.16
CA LYS A 127 -6.11 2.92 -20.52
C LYS A 127 -6.79 3.91 -19.55
N ALA A 128 -8.08 3.74 -19.33
CA ALA A 128 -8.83 4.63 -18.43
C ALA A 128 -8.41 4.48 -16.96
N ALA A 129 -7.98 3.29 -16.52
CA ALA A 129 -7.37 3.08 -15.21
C ALA A 129 -6.02 3.80 -15.07
N ASN A 130 -5.24 3.91 -16.14
CA ASN A 130 -4.02 4.71 -16.14
C ASN A 130 -4.32 6.22 -16.06
N GLU A 131 -5.37 6.69 -16.75
CA GLU A 131 -5.77 8.10 -16.76
C GLU A 131 -6.48 8.54 -15.46
N GLN A 132 -7.28 7.65 -14.85
CA GLN A 132 -8.08 7.93 -13.66
C GLN A 132 -7.94 6.79 -12.62
N PRO A 133 -6.75 6.61 -12.02
CA PRO A 133 -6.41 5.43 -11.21
C PRO A 133 -7.35 5.23 -10.03
N PHE A 134 -7.59 6.25 -9.21
CA PHE A 134 -8.43 6.11 -8.01
C PHE A 134 -9.89 5.77 -8.32
N LYS A 135 -10.44 6.35 -9.38
CA LYS A 135 -11.82 6.08 -9.82
C LYS A 135 -11.97 4.62 -10.24
N TYR A 136 -11.02 4.11 -11.02
CA TYR A 136 -11.04 2.74 -11.51
C TYR A 136 -10.70 1.75 -10.40
N LEU A 137 -9.83 2.14 -9.47
CA LEU A 137 -9.54 1.37 -8.27
C LEU A 137 -10.82 1.12 -7.47
N CYS A 138 -11.58 2.17 -7.13
CA CYS A 138 -12.85 2.02 -6.41
C CYS A 138 -13.86 1.16 -7.19
N LYS A 139 -13.93 1.34 -8.51
CA LYS A 139 -14.90 0.65 -9.35
C LYS A 139 -14.67 -0.86 -9.47
N TYR A 140 -13.42 -1.31 -9.55
CA TYR A 140 -13.10 -2.70 -9.90
C TYR A 140 -12.51 -3.51 -8.73
N PHE A 141 -12.11 -2.85 -7.64
CA PHE A 141 -11.56 -3.47 -6.43
C PHE A 141 -12.44 -3.24 -5.18
N ASP A 142 -13.72 -2.95 -5.38
CA ASP A 142 -14.72 -2.84 -4.31
C ASP A 142 -14.32 -1.91 -3.15
N ILE A 143 -13.72 -0.76 -3.49
CA ILE A 143 -13.33 0.24 -2.50
C ILE A 143 -14.49 1.22 -2.34
N ASP A 144 -15.21 1.09 -1.24
CA ASP A 144 -16.35 1.94 -0.94
C ASP A 144 -15.95 3.39 -0.60
N ASP A 145 -16.82 4.33 -0.98
CA ASP A 145 -16.72 5.73 -0.59
C ASP A 145 -17.47 6.00 0.74
N ASN A 146 -17.04 5.31 1.80
CA ASN A 146 -17.58 5.42 3.16
C ASN A 146 -16.52 5.90 4.19
N GLU A 147 -16.96 6.27 5.38
CA GLU A 147 -16.10 6.80 6.46
C GLU A 147 -15.15 5.74 7.03
N GLU A 148 -15.60 4.49 7.09
CA GLU A 148 -14.79 3.36 7.59
C GLU A 148 -13.56 3.11 6.70
N THR A 149 -13.77 3.03 5.39
CA THR A 149 -12.71 2.85 4.39
C THR A 149 -11.71 4.00 4.45
N LEU A 150 -12.19 5.24 4.58
CA LEU A 150 -11.34 6.41 4.71
C LEU A 150 -10.49 6.32 5.99
N SER A 151 -11.09 5.97 7.12
CA SER A 151 -10.41 5.82 8.41
C SER A 151 -9.34 4.72 8.37
N HIS A 152 -9.63 3.58 7.74
CA HIS A 152 -8.67 2.49 7.56
C HIS A 152 -7.47 2.92 6.70
N LEU A 153 -7.71 3.66 5.61
CA LEU A 153 -6.63 4.19 4.75
C LEU A 153 -5.77 5.22 5.49
N GLU A 154 -6.39 6.12 6.25
CA GLU A 154 -5.68 7.12 7.09
C GLU A 154 -4.82 6.44 8.17
N SER A 155 -5.36 5.43 8.84
CA SER A 155 -4.62 4.63 9.82
C SER A 155 -3.41 3.94 9.19
N ALA A 156 -3.59 3.31 8.01
CA ALA A 156 -2.49 2.68 7.29
C ALA A 156 -1.41 3.69 6.86
N LEU A 157 -1.81 4.87 6.36
CA LEU A 157 -0.86 5.95 6.03
C LEU A 157 -0.08 6.40 7.25
N ASN A 158 -0.76 6.63 8.39
CA ASN A 158 -0.11 7.04 9.63
C ASN A 158 0.89 5.99 10.12
N ASN A 159 0.54 4.70 10.04
CA ASN A 159 1.46 3.61 10.39
C ASN A 159 2.69 3.58 9.48
N TYR A 160 2.53 3.79 8.17
CA TYR A 160 3.66 3.87 7.25
C TYR A 160 4.55 5.08 7.52
N LEU A 161 3.97 6.26 7.77
CA LEU A 161 4.71 7.47 8.12
C LEU A 161 5.48 7.29 9.43
N ALA A 162 4.84 6.75 10.47
CA ALA A 162 5.47 6.46 11.75
C ALA A 162 6.60 5.44 11.61
N ALA A 163 6.39 4.36 10.86
CA ALA A 163 7.42 3.36 10.57
C ALA A 163 8.63 3.97 9.84
N TYR A 164 8.38 4.84 8.86
CA TYR A 164 9.43 5.52 8.10
C TYR A 164 10.22 6.50 8.98
N GLN A 165 9.53 7.34 9.76
CA GLN A 165 10.15 8.27 10.70
C GLN A 165 10.98 7.53 11.76
N GLY A 166 10.42 6.48 12.36
CA GLY A 166 11.12 5.67 13.35
C GLY A 166 12.41 5.05 12.80
N LYS A 167 12.41 4.62 11.53
CA LYS A 167 13.62 4.14 10.88
C LYS A 167 14.68 5.22 10.69
N ILE A 168 14.28 6.43 10.29
CA ILE A 168 15.22 7.56 10.18
C ILE A 168 15.87 7.83 11.54
N LEU A 169 15.07 7.86 12.61
CA LEU A 169 15.57 8.06 13.98
C LEU A 169 16.57 6.96 14.40
N LEU A 170 16.25 5.69 14.13
CA LEU A 170 17.15 4.57 14.40
C LEU A 170 18.44 4.62 13.57
N GLU A 171 18.37 5.03 12.31
CA GLU A 171 19.55 5.18 11.44
C GLU A 171 20.46 6.31 11.92
N GLN A 172 19.87 7.45 12.31
CA GLN A 172 20.58 8.60 12.88
C GLN A 172 21.25 8.25 14.20
N GLU A 173 20.52 7.60 15.12
CA GLU A 173 21.07 7.23 16.43
C GLU A 173 22.16 6.16 16.28
N ARG A 174 21.97 5.18 15.39
CA ARG A 174 23.04 4.23 15.04
C ARG A 174 24.27 4.96 14.52
N ASP A 175 24.12 5.86 13.55
CA ASP A 175 25.27 6.58 12.99
C ASP A 175 25.95 7.48 14.04
N ARG A 176 25.20 8.05 15.00
CA ARG A 176 25.74 8.78 16.16
C ARG A 176 26.56 7.89 17.08
N LEU A 177 26.01 6.74 17.50
CA LEU A 177 26.73 5.77 18.36
C LEU A 177 28.00 5.28 17.68
N LEU A 178 27.91 4.97 16.39
CA LEU A 178 29.05 4.55 15.58
C LEU A 178 30.10 5.67 15.47
N GLN A 179 29.69 6.94 15.36
CA GLN A 179 30.60 8.08 15.35
C GLN A 179 31.37 8.22 16.66
N THR A 180 30.71 8.08 17.81
CA THR A 180 31.37 8.12 19.14
C THR A 180 32.45 7.04 19.30
N LEU A 181 32.31 5.91 18.59
CA LEU A 181 33.28 4.82 18.60
C LEU A 181 34.48 5.04 17.66
N THR A 182 34.41 6.02 16.76
CA THR A 182 35.37 6.19 15.65
C THR A 182 36.69 6.81 16.08
N ASP A 183 36.80 7.36 17.29
CA ASP A 183 38.03 7.95 17.81
C ASP A 183 38.56 7.04 18.94
N PRO A 184 39.67 6.28 18.77
CA PRO A 184 40.75 6.40 17.77
C PRO A 184 40.75 5.31 16.67
N LEU A 185 39.59 4.92 16.12
CA LEU A 185 39.52 3.88 15.08
C LEU A 185 40.06 4.37 13.72
N PRO A 186 40.94 3.60 13.04
CA PRO A 186 41.32 3.89 11.67
C PRO A 186 40.09 3.91 10.73
N SER A 187 40.00 4.94 9.87
CA SER A 187 38.85 5.14 8.97
C SER A 187 38.59 3.96 8.03
N LEU A 188 39.66 3.28 7.60
CA LEU A 188 39.58 2.07 6.77
C LEU A 188 38.96 0.89 7.55
N PHE A 189 39.33 0.71 8.82
CA PHE A 189 38.77 -0.33 9.67
C PHE A 189 37.27 -0.12 9.88
N TYR A 190 36.86 1.11 10.20
CA TYR A 190 35.46 1.46 10.38
C TYR A 190 34.62 1.17 9.13
N LYS A 191 35.08 1.59 7.94
CA LYS A 191 34.38 1.35 6.68
C LYS A 191 34.22 -0.14 6.38
N LEU A 192 35.26 -0.94 6.60
CA LEU A 192 35.24 -2.38 6.33
C LEU A 192 34.41 -3.16 7.34
N ASN A 193 34.30 -2.68 8.59
CA ASN A 193 33.62 -3.38 9.68
C ASN A 193 32.29 -2.75 10.13
N LYS A 194 31.75 -1.71 9.46
CA LYS A 194 30.52 -0.99 9.91
C LYS A 194 29.36 -1.93 10.28
N SER A 195 29.07 -2.92 9.43
CA SER A 195 28.00 -3.90 9.68
C SER A 195 28.31 -4.85 10.84
N ARG A 196 29.57 -5.27 10.98
CA ARG A 196 30.02 -6.13 12.07
C ARG A 196 30.00 -5.37 13.40
N LEU A 197 30.42 -4.11 13.41
CA LEU A 197 30.40 -3.21 14.56
C LEU A 197 28.98 -3.05 15.10
N ALA A 198 28.00 -2.75 14.24
CA ALA A 198 26.59 -2.67 14.65
C ALA A 198 26.10 -4.00 15.28
N LYS A 199 26.44 -5.14 14.66
CA LYS A 199 26.07 -6.47 15.17
C LYS A 199 26.72 -6.77 16.53
N GLU A 200 28.01 -6.46 16.70
CA GLU A 200 28.73 -6.72 17.94
C GLU A 200 28.26 -5.82 19.09
N LEU A 201 27.76 -4.62 18.79
CA LEU A 201 27.09 -3.75 19.76
C LEU A 201 25.69 -4.23 20.13
N GLY A 202 25.13 -5.21 19.41
CA GLY A 202 23.79 -5.76 19.65
C GLY A 202 22.67 -5.02 18.90
N LEU A 203 23.00 -4.10 17.99
CA LEU A 203 22.02 -3.36 17.21
C LEU A 203 21.48 -4.26 16.08
N GLU A 204 20.17 -4.46 16.07
CA GLU A 204 19.51 -5.14 14.98
C GLU A 204 19.49 -4.29 13.71
N SER A 205 19.54 -4.94 12.54
CA SER A 205 19.40 -4.22 11.29
C SER A 205 17.95 -3.79 11.09
N VAL A 206 17.72 -2.48 10.96
CA VAL A 206 16.41 -1.94 10.55
C VAL A 206 16.22 -2.22 9.06
N GLN A 207 15.55 -3.33 8.74
CA GLN A 207 15.22 -3.68 7.36
C GLN A 207 13.86 -3.09 7.00
N LEU A 208 13.86 -1.88 6.44
CA LEU A 208 12.71 -1.39 5.66
C LEU A 208 12.73 -1.87 4.20
N VAL A 209 13.76 -2.62 3.80
CA VAL A 209 13.78 -3.28 2.50
C VAL A 209 12.51 -4.13 2.38
N GLY A 210 11.71 -3.87 1.35
CA GLY A 210 10.46 -4.58 1.09
C GLY A 210 9.27 -4.13 1.94
N ILE A 211 9.03 -2.82 2.12
CA ILE A 211 7.64 -2.37 2.33
C ILE A 211 6.88 -2.79 1.08
N ASN A 212 6.11 -3.86 1.20
CA ASN A 212 5.29 -4.37 0.12
C ASN A 212 4.02 -3.53 0.10
N PHE A 213 4.11 -2.35 -0.51
CA PHE A 213 2.95 -1.51 -0.74
C PHE A 213 1.91 -2.31 -1.52
N GLN A 214 0.68 -2.28 -1.02
CA GLN A 214 -0.45 -2.91 -1.69
C GLN A 214 -0.51 -2.37 -3.14
N THR A 215 -0.44 -3.29 -4.09
CA THR A 215 -0.39 -2.95 -5.52
C THR A 215 -1.54 -3.63 -6.24
N TYR A 216 -2.36 -2.82 -6.89
CA TYR A 216 -3.47 -3.29 -7.72
C TYR A 216 -3.10 -3.19 -9.18
N LYS A 217 -3.49 -4.17 -9.98
CA LYS A 217 -3.09 -4.27 -11.38
C LYS A 217 -4.31 -4.38 -12.28
N PHE A 218 -4.33 -3.57 -13.32
CA PHE A 218 -5.21 -3.76 -14.46
C PHE A 218 -4.40 -4.42 -15.56
N GLN A 219 -4.82 -5.62 -15.97
CA GLN A 219 -4.12 -6.42 -16.96
C GLN A 219 -4.98 -6.58 -18.22
N TYR A 220 -4.44 -6.13 -19.35
CA TYR A 220 -5.02 -6.37 -20.66
C TYR A 220 -4.22 -7.42 -21.40
N ILE A 221 -4.93 -8.32 -22.08
CA ILE A 221 -4.36 -9.23 -23.06
C ILE A 221 -5.13 -9.10 -24.35
N SER A 222 -4.41 -8.99 -25.46
CA SER A 222 -5.01 -8.85 -26.79
C SER A 222 -5.88 -10.04 -27.15
N SER A 223 -6.84 -9.80 -28.06
CA SER A 223 -7.71 -10.86 -28.58
C SER A 223 -6.95 -11.99 -29.23
N GLY A 224 -5.73 -11.77 -29.74
CA GLY A 224 -4.85 -12.81 -30.27
C GLY A 224 -4.04 -13.56 -29.20
N GLY A 225 -4.02 -13.08 -27.96
CA GLY A 225 -3.30 -13.73 -26.85
C GLY A 225 -1.78 -13.63 -26.92
N ASN A 226 -1.24 -12.73 -27.76
CA ASN A 226 0.21 -12.59 -28.04
C ASN A 226 0.80 -11.28 -27.49
N SER A 227 -0.03 -10.37 -27.01
CA SER A 227 0.42 -9.09 -26.46
C SER A 227 -0.38 -8.77 -25.21
N SER A 228 0.30 -8.24 -24.20
CA SER A 228 -0.31 -7.81 -22.95
C SER A 228 0.31 -6.51 -22.48
N TYR A 229 -0.44 -5.73 -21.72
CA TYR A 229 0.13 -4.64 -20.94
C TYR A 229 -0.58 -4.52 -19.60
N VAL A 230 0.14 -4.01 -18.61
CA VAL A 230 -0.30 -3.93 -17.21
C VAL A 230 -0.15 -2.51 -16.71
N VAL A 231 -1.18 -2.01 -16.05
CA VAL A 231 -1.14 -0.76 -15.29
C VAL A 231 -1.15 -1.14 -13.82
N SER A 232 -0.12 -0.70 -13.08
CA SER A 232 0.02 -0.99 -11.65
C SER A 232 -0.24 0.29 -10.84
N ILE A 233 -1.20 0.23 -9.93
CA ILE A 233 -1.51 1.28 -8.96
C ILE A 233 -0.92 0.83 -7.63
N VAL A 234 0.21 1.44 -7.27
CA VAL A 234 0.91 1.17 -6.00
C VAL A 234 0.39 2.14 -4.95
N LEU A 235 -0.12 1.64 -3.83
CA LEU A 235 -0.55 2.47 -2.69
C LEU A 235 0.63 2.74 -1.76
N ASP A 236 1.64 3.46 -2.28
CA ASP A 236 2.70 4.02 -1.45
C ASP A 236 2.20 5.22 -0.64
N MET A 237 3.04 5.76 0.26
CA MET A 237 2.63 6.88 1.13
C MET A 237 2.10 8.09 0.35
N ALA A 238 2.75 8.46 -0.75
CA ALA A 238 2.37 9.63 -1.54
C ALA A 238 1.08 9.40 -2.33
N ASN A 239 0.91 8.20 -2.89
CA ASN A 239 -0.29 7.85 -3.64
C ASN A 239 -1.49 7.59 -2.71
N LEU A 240 -1.24 7.04 -1.52
CA LEU A 240 -2.25 6.81 -0.48
C LEU A 240 -2.79 8.14 0.06
N GLU A 241 -1.94 9.13 0.32
CA GLU A 241 -2.36 10.49 0.70
C GLU A 241 -3.31 11.10 -0.35
N LYS A 242 -2.93 11.03 -1.64
CA LYS A 242 -3.78 11.50 -2.74
C LYS A 242 -5.09 10.73 -2.83
N PHE A 243 -5.06 9.43 -2.54
CA PHE A 243 -6.26 8.59 -2.56
C PHE A 243 -7.22 8.93 -1.41
N ILE A 244 -6.70 9.15 -0.20
CA ILE A 244 -7.47 9.65 0.95
C ILE A 244 -8.12 10.99 0.62
N GLN A 245 -7.38 11.93 0.04
CA GLN A 245 -7.94 13.21 -0.39
C GLN A 245 -9.05 13.05 -1.44
N TYR A 246 -8.86 12.14 -2.40
CA TYR A 246 -9.86 11.79 -3.41
C TYR A 246 -11.15 11.25 -2.76
N LEU A 247 -11.06 10.24 -1.90
CA LEU A 247 -12.21 9.65 -1.21
C LEU A 247 -12.89 10.67 -0.29
N GLY A 248 -12.11 11.41 0.51
CA GLY A 248 -12.64 12.47 1.37
C GLY A 248 -13.39 13.54 0.57
N SER A 249 -12.92 13.90 -0.63
CA SER A 249 -13.64 14.86 -1.49
C SER A 249 -14.97 14.31 -2.00
N ARG A 250 -15.03 13.02 -2.35
CA ARG A 250 -16.25 12.34 -2.78
C ARG A 250 -17.27 12.22 -1.65
N LEU A 251 -16.80 11.82 -0.46
CA LEU A 251 -17.63 11.69 0.73
C LEU A 251 -18.21 13.06 1.14
N ARG A 252 -17.38 14.11 1.17
CA ARG A 252 -17.85 15.49 1.41
C ARG A 252 -18.92 15.91 0.41
N PHE A 253 -18.72 15.59 -0.88
CA PHE A 253 -19.74 15.88 -1.89
C PHE A 253 -21.03 15.10 -1.64
N LYS A 254 -20.94 13.79 -1.37
CA LYS A 254 -22.09 12.91 -1.05
C LYS A 254 -22.88 13.41 0.16
N ASN A 255 -22.19 13.88 1.20
CA ASN A 255 -22.80 14.40 2.43
C ASN A 255 -23.32 15.85 2.28
N SER A 256 -22.90 16.58 1.25
CA SER A 256 -23.39 17.94 1.00
C SER A 256 -24.87 17.97 0.58
N THR A 257 -25.57 19.08 0.82
CA THR A 257 -26.95 19.29 0.35
C THR A 257 -27.10 19.07 -1.15
N LYS A 258 -26.10 19.47 -1.95
CA LYS A 258 -26.09 19.28 -3.40
C LYS A 258 -25.97 17.80 -3.77
N GLY A 259 -25.07 17.06 -3.10
CA GLY A 259 -24.89 15.63 -3.34
C GLY A 259 -26.12 14.82 -2.95
N GLN A 260 -26.67 15.07 -1.76
CA GLN A 260 -27.91 14.44 -1.30
C GLN A 260 -29.07 14.68 -2.29
N ARG A 261 -29.25 15.92 -2.77
CA ARG A 261 -30.25 16.20 -3.82
C ARG A 261 -29.99 15.48 -5.13
N ALA A 262 -28.71 15.31 -5.53
CA ALA A 262 -28.34 14.60 -6.74
C ALA A 262 -28.58 13.07 -6.64
N LEU A 263 -28.54 12.49 -5.44
CA LEU A 263 -28.87 11.08 -5.20
C LEU A 263 -30.37 10.78 -5.43
N MET A 264 -31.24 11.80 -5.37
CA MET A 264 -32.67 11.66 -5.66
C MET A 264 -32.94 11.62 -7.17
N THR A 265 -32.48 10.54 -7.81
CA THR A 265 -32.59 10.32 -9.26
C THR A 265 -34.04 10.17 -9.71
N PRO A 266 -34.36 10.38 -11.01
CA PRO A 266 -35.71 10.16 -11.54
C PRO A 266 -36.25 8.74 -11.28
N GLN A 267 -35.39 7.72 -11.44
CA GLN A 267 -35.77 6.33 -11.16
C GLN A 267 -36.13 6.11 -9.69
N LEU A 268 -35.36 6.69 -8.76
CA LEU A 268 -35.68 6.63 -7.34
C LEU A 268 -37.00 7.35 -7.04
N ARG A 269 -37.25 8.52 -7.65
CA ARG A 269 -38.52 9.25 -7.48
C ARG A 269 -39.72 8.41 -7.92
N GLU A 270 -39.65 7.79 -9.08
CA GLU A 270 -40.73 6.91 -9.56
C GLU A 270 -40.90 5.67 -8.68
N LYS A 271 -39.80 5.10 -8.15
CA LYS A 271 -39.86 4.00 -7.17
C LYS A 271 -40.61 4.42 -5.90
N ILE A 272 -40.33 5.60 -5.35
CA ILE A 272 -41.01 6.12 -4.16
C ILE A 272 -42.49 6.39 -4.43
N LYS A 273 -42.81 7.02 -5.57
CA LYS A 273 -44.21 7.23 -5.99
C LYS A 273 -44.96 5.91 -6.12
N ALA A 274 -44.35 4.90 -6.74
CA ALA A 274 -44.96 3.58 -6.89
C ALA A 274 -45.16 2.88 -5.53
N ARG A 275 -44.16 2.92 -4.64
CA ARG A 275 -44.26 2.41 -3.26
C ARG A 275 -45.43 3.05 -2.52
N ASP A 276 -45.54 4.36 -2.62
CA ASP A 276 -46.58 5.17 -1.98
C ASP A 276 -47.89 5.21 -2.78
N LYS A 277 -48.03 4.35 -3.81
CA LYS A 277 -49.22 4.23 -4.67
C LYS A 277 -49.73 5.56 -5.22
N ASN A 278 -48.81 6.46 -5.59
CA ASN A 278 -49.11 7.83 -6.03
C ASN A 278 -50.06 8.58 -5.07
N THR A 279 -49.91 8.32 -3.77
CA THR A 279 -50.73 8.88 -2.69
C THR A 279 -49.89 9.75 -1.79
N CYS A 280 -50.38 10.95 -1.48
CA CYS A 280 -49.72 11.87 -0.56
C CYS A 280 -49.67 11.27 0.86
N GLN A 281 -48.47 11.05 1.39
CA GLN A 281 -48.26 10.46 2.72
C GLN A 281 -48.66 11.39 3.87
N GLN A 282 -48.93 12.67 3.60
CA GLN A 282 -49.37 13.62 4.62
C GLN A 282 -50.90 13.84 4.65
N CYS A 283 -51.57 13.88 3.50
CA CYS A 283 -53.01 14.18 3.43
C CYS A 283 -53.86 13.03 2.89
N GLY A 284 -53.26 11.93 2.46
CA GLY A 284 -53.95 10.73 1.97
C GLY A 284 -54.58 10.86 0.56
N ILE A 285 -54.54 12.03 -0.07
CA ILE A 285 -55.10 12.23 -1.42
C ILE A 285 -54.19 11.57 -2.46
N SER A 286 -54.78 10.77 -3.33
CA SER A 286 -54.11 10.10 -4.45
C SER A 286 -54.44 10.73 -5.80
N VAL A 287 -53.67 10.38 -6.83
CA VAL A 287 -53.96 10.74 -8.23
C VAL A 287 -55.28 10.17 -8.75
N ASN A 288 -55.84 9.14 -8.09
CA ASN A 288 -57.17 8.60 -8.45
C ASN A 288 -58.29 9.51 -7.94
N ASP A 289 -58.07 10.17 -6.79
CA ASP A 289 -59.03 11.11 -6.21
C ASP A 289 -58.99 12.46 -6.94
N GLU A 290 -57.79 12.92 -7.32
CA GLU A 290 -57.56 14.15 -8.09
C GLU A 290 -56.66 13.85 -9.31
N PRO A 291 -57.21 13.69 -10.53
CA PRO A 291 -56.43 13.31 -11.73
C PRO A 291 -55.29 14.27 -12.10
N ASN A 292 -55.41 15.55 -11.73
CA ASN A 292 -54.42 16.60 -11.99
C ASN A 292 -53.49 16.85 -10.79
N LEU A 293 -53.45 15.93 -9.82
CA LEU A 293 -52.61 16.06 -8.62
C LEU A 293 -51.15 15.78 -8.95
N LEU A 294 -50.30 16.80 -8.83
CA LEU A 294 -48.86 16.62 -8.91
C LEU A 294 -48.33 16.04 -7.58
N ILE A 295 -47.78 14.83 -7.67
CA ILE A 295 -47.03 14.17 -6.59
C ILE A 295 -45.53 14.43 -6.78
N GLU A 296 -44.92 14.95 -5.73
CA GLU A 296 -43.48 15.21 -5.63
C GLU A 296 -42.87 14.32 -4.54
N VAL A 297 -41.59 14.00 -4.70
CA VAL A 297 -40.84 13.24 -3.69
C VAL A 297 -39.99 14.20 -2.89
N ASP A 298 -40.12 14.12 -1.57
CA ASP A 298 -39.41 14.97 -0.61
C ASP A 298 -38.87 14.14 0.56
N HIS A 299 -37.90 14.70 1.30
CA HIS A 299 -37.32 14.05 2.46
C HIS A 299 -38.20 14.21 3.71
N ILE A 300 -38.42 13.14 4.47
CA ILE A 300 -39.14 13.15 5.75
C ILE A 300 -38.37 14.02 6.76
N ILE A 301 -37.08 13.72 6.93
CA ILE A 301 -36.11 14.57 7.61
C ILE A 301 -35.41 15.41 6.54
N PRO A 302 -35.60 16.74 6.52
CA PRO A 302 -34.95 17.62 5.54
C PRO A 302 -33.43 17.49 5.58
N ILE A 303 -32.77 17.61 4.42
CA ILE A 303 -31.30 17.54 4.33
C ILE A 303 -30.63 18.60 5.23
N SER A 304 -31.23 19.79 5.36
CA SER A 304 -30.72 20.86 6.25
C SER A 304 -30.74 20.49 7.74
N LYS A 305 -31.44 19.41 8.12
CA LYS A 305 -31.52 18.87 9.48
C LYS A 305 -30.79 17.52 9.62
N GLY A 306 -29.90 17.20 8.69
CA GLY A 306 -29.12 15.97 8.70
C GLY A 306 -29.80 14.76 8.03
N GLY A 307 -30.93 14.96 7.35
CA GLY A 307 -31.58 13.88 6.60
C GLY A 307 -30.78 13.43 5.39
N ILE A 308 -30.74 12.12 5.16
CA ILE A 308 -30.05 11.50 4.02
C ILE A 308 -31.04 10.99 2.97
N THR A 309 -30.57 10.81 1.74
CA THR A 309 -31.39 10.34 0.62
C THR A 309 -31.40 8.82 0.59
N THR A 310 -32.37 8.25 1.29
CA THR A 310 -32.64 6.82 1.35
C THR A 310 -34.13 6.60 1.15
N GLU A 311 -34.53 5.41 0.69
CA GLU A 311 -35.95 5.12 0.49
C GLU A 311 -36.77 5.35 1.78
N LEU A 312 -36.21 4.98 2.93
CA LEU A 312 -36.84 5.16 4.24
C LEU A 312 -37.05 6.62 4.64
N ASN A 313 -36.18 7.54 4.18
CA ASN A 313 -36.30 8.97 4.48
C ASN A 313 -36.97 9.75 3.34
N LEU A 314 -37.47 9.10 2.30
CA LEU A 314 -38.20 9.74 1.20
C LEU A 314 -39.69 9.39 1.29
N GLN A 315 -40.53 10.35 0.91
CA GLN A 315 -41.98 10.22 0.89
C GLN A 315 -42.58 10.92 -0.34
N ALA A 316 -43.71 10.41 -0.82
CA ALA A 316 -44.54 11.07 -1.80
C ALA A 316 -45.48 12.10 -1.13
N LEU A 317 -45.40 13.36 -1.56
CA LEU A 317 -46.27 14.45 -1.11
C LEU A 317 -46.96 15.10 -2.30
N CYS A 318 -48.20 15.54 -2.14
CA CYS A 318 -48.81 16.41 -3.14
C CYS A 318 -48.14 17.80 -3.10
N TRP A 319 -48.15 18.52 -4.21
CA TRP A 319 -47.52 19.85 -4.32
C TRP A 319 -47.97 20.83 -3.22
N ARG A 320 -49.22 20.74 -2.74
CA ARG A 320 -49.75 21.56 -1.65
C ARG A 320 -49.08 21.23 -0.30
N CYS A 321 -49.01 19.94 0.04
CA CYS A 321 -48.36 19.45 1.26
C CYS A 321 -46.86 19.71 1.23
N ASN A 322 -46.20 19.43 0.09
CA ASN A 322 -44.77 19.66 -0.08
C ASN A 322 -44.41 21.14 0.11
N ARG A 323 -45.17 22.05 -0.52
CA ARG A 323 -44.98 23.50 -0.37
C ARG A 323 -45.22 23.98 1.06
N LYS A 324 -46.20 23.41 1.77
CA LYS A 324 -46.48 23.73 3.19
C LYS A 324 -45.38 23.22 4.11
N LYS A 325 -44.81 22.04 3.85
CA LYS A 325 -43.73 21.43 4.64
C LYS A 325 -42.43 22.22 4.54
N GLY A 326 -41.96 22.52 3.34
CA GLY A 326 -40.67 23.18 3.14
C GLY A 326 -39.52 22.47 3.90
N SER A 327 -38.71 23.21 4.65
CA SER A 327 -37.59 22.67 5.45
C SER A 327 -37.97 22.25 6.87
N THR A 328 -39.27 22.11 7.17
CA THR A 328 -39.75 21.64 8.47
C THR A 328 -39.81 20.10 8.54
N LEU A 329 -39.80 19.55 9.76
CA LEU A 329 -39.96 18.11 9.96
C LEU A 329 -41.43 17.75 9.71
N THR A 330 -41.66 16.63 9.04
CA THR A 330 -43.01 16.08 8.92
C THR A 330 -43.46 15.63 10.33
N PRO A 331 -44.62 16.08 10.84
CA PRO A 331 -45.17 15.53 12.08
C PRO A 331 -45.37 14.02 11.92
N CYS A 332 -45.00 13.23 12.92
CA CYS A 332 -45.38 11.81 12.95
C CYS A 332 -46.92 11.76 13.04
N VAL A 333 -47.55 11.12 12.06
CA VAL A 333 -49.01 10.86 12.03
C VAL A 333 -49.24 9.41 12.36
#